data_AF-A0A652YTF8-F1
#
_entry.id   AF-A0A652YTF8-F1
#
_cell.length_a   1.000
_cell.length_b   1.000
_cell.length_c   1.000
_cell.angle_alpha   90.00
_cell.angle_beta   90.00
_cell.angle_gamma   90.00
#
_symmetry.space_group_name_H-M   'P 1'
#
loop_
_entity.id
_entity.type
_entity.pdbx_description
1 polymer ?
#
loop_
_entity_poly.entity_id
_entity_poly.type
_entity_poly.pdbx_seq_one_letter_code
_entity_poly.pdbx_strand_id
1 'polypeptide(L)'
;MKGKDMSTVPAGKQRTSPNPLQWLGYSFGRKLPDSMQEWVRNDLIGDWAVPRHLVRSMVPFLPVFAVFMLFPGPWALRASMVLLGVLLALFYSVSYMAQNRSRRLERHGLPADLENPKKVTRHDAEKAAYDKLYGHS
;
A
#
# COMPACT_ATOMS: atom_id res chain seq x y z
N MET A 1 -21.65 -33.51 -37.28
CA MET A 1 -20.21 -33.18 -37.20
C MET A 1 -19.95 -32.47 -35.90
N LYS A 2 -18.91 -32.92 -35.19
CA LYS A 2 -18.70 -32.84 -33.74
C LYS A 2 -18.37 -31.42 -33.27
N GLY A 3 -19.19 -30.89 -32.36
CA GLY A 3 -18.88 -29.69 -31.58
C GLY A 3 -17.59 -29.92 -30.80
N LYS A 4 -16.59 -29.08 -31.04
CA LYS A 4 -15.31 -29.10 -30.34
C LYS A 4 -15.56 -28.56 -28.94
N ASP A 5 -15.63 -29.50 -28.01
CA ASP A 5 -15.43 -29.37 -26.58
C ASP A 5 -14.14 -28.59 -26.29
N MET A 6 -14.27 -27.27 -26.28
CA MET A 6 -13.19 -26.35 -25.93
C MET A 6 -13.02 -26.39 -24.40
N SER A 7 -12.31 -27.42 -23.96
CA SER A 7 -11.36 -27.40 -22.86
C SER A 7 -11.74 -26.48 -21.70
N THR A 8 -12.52 -27.01 -20.77
CA THR A 8 -12.56 -26.54 -19.38
C THR A 8 -11.15 -26.67 -18.80
N VAL A 9 -10.35 -25.62 -18.96
CA VAL A 9 -9.11 -25.44 -18.20
C VAL A 9 -9.49 -25.58 -16.72
N PRO A 10 -8.89 -26.49 -15.94
CA PRO A 10 -9.18 -26.58 -14.53
C PRO A 10 -8.82 -25.22 -13.93
N ALA A 11 -9.83 -24.53 -13.40
CA ALA A 11 -9.65 -23.30 -12.65
C ALA A 11 -8.88 -23.65 -11.37
N GLY A 12 -7.55 -23.81 -11.49
CA GLY A 12 -6.65 -23.89 -10.37
C GLY A 12 -6.93 -22.67 -9.52
N LYS A 13 -7.30 -22.88 -8.25
CA LYS A 13 -7.71 -21.85 -7.29
C LYS A 13 -6.77 -20.66 -7.40
N GLN A 14 -7.18 -19.60 -8.11
CA GLN A 14 -6.31 -18.47 -8.34
C GLN A 14 -6.03 -17.82 -6.98
N ARG A 15 -4.75 -17.66 -6.65
CA ARG A 15 -4.36 -17.09 -5.36
C ARG A 15 -4.81 -15.63 -5.32
N THR A 16 -5.54 -15.30 -4.25
CA THR A 16 -6.08 -13.96 -3.99
C THR A 16 -5.16 -13.12 -3.10
N SER A 17 -4.10 -13.72 -2.56
CA SER A 17 -3.08 -13.05 -1.75
C SER A 17 -1.67 -13.25 -2.34
N PRO A 18 -0.80 -12.24 -2.22
CA PRO A 18 0.57 -12.33 -2.72
C PRO A 18 1.40 -13.28 -1.83
N ASN A 19 2.28 -14.05 -2.47
CA ASN A 19 3.34 -14.73 -1.75
C ASN A 19 4.45 -13.73 -1.32
N PRO A 20 5.41 -14.12 -0.47
CA PRO A 20 6.45 -13.20 0.02
C PRO A 20 7.28 -12.53 -1.08
N LEU A 21 7.61 -13.26 -2.16
CA LEU A 21 8.39 -12.72 -3.29
C LEU A 21 7.57 -11.70 -4.11
N GLN A 22 6.28 -11.97 -4.32
CA GLN A 22 5.35 -11.06 -4.98
C GLN A 22 5.12 -9.81 -4.14
N TRP A 23 4.97 -9.97 -2.82
CA TRP A 23 4.87 -8.84 -1.89
C TRP A 23 6.14 -8.00 -1.91
N LEU A 24 7.32 -8.62 -1.90
CA LEU A 24 8.60 -7.91 -2.02
C LEU A 24 8.68 -7.13 -3.33
N GLY A 25 8.40 -7.76 -4.47
CA GLY A 25 8.35 -7.07 -5.76
C GLY A 25 7.34 -5.92 -5.78
N TYR A 26 6.17 -6.11 -5.18
CA TYR A 26 5.13 -5.08 -5.02
C TYR A 26 5.58 -3.91 -4.15
N SER A 27 6.41 -4.17 -3.12
CA SER A 27 7.06 -3.14 -2.30
C SER A 27 8.02 -2.28 -3.11
N PHE A 28 8.71 -2.86 -4.10
CA PHE A 28 9.53 -2.15 -5.09
C PHE A 28 8.71 -1.53 -6.25
N GLY A 29 7.37 -1.62 -6.23
CA GLY A 29 6.49 -1.00 -7.22
C GLY A 29 6.08 -1.90 -8.39
N ARG A 30 6.38 -3.21 -8.34
CA ARG A 30 5.90 -4.18 -9.33
C ARG A 30 4.37 -4.34 -9.21
N LYS A 31 3.69 -4.39 -10.36
CA LYS A 31 2.26 -4.68 -10.43
C LYS A 31 2.01 -6.15 -10.05
N LEU A 32 1.07 -6.38 -9.13
CA LEU A 32 0.52 -7.71 -8.82
C LEU A 32 -0.51 -8.16 -9.89
N PRO A 33 -0.69 -9.48 -10.10
CA PRO A 33 -1.72 -10.01 -11.00
C PRO A 33 -3.12 -9.53 -10.65
N ASP A 34 -4.00 -9.42 -11.64
CA ASP A 34 -5.37 -8.92 -11.46
C ASP A 34 -6.21 -9.81 -10.52
N SER A 35 -5.87 -11.10 -10.38
CA SER A 35 -6.49 -12.00 -9.38
C SER A 35 -6.31 -11.54 -7.92
N MET A 36 -5.37 -10.62 -7.65
CA MET A 36 -5.06 -10.07 -6.34
C MET A 36 -5.55 -8.62 -6.17
N GLN A 37 -6.36 -8.11 -7.10
CA GLN A 37 -6.82 -6.71 -7.08
C GLN A 37 -7.57 -6.35 -5.78
N GLU A 38 -8.34 -7.27 -5.21
CA GLU A 38 -9.03 -7.04 -3.93
C GLU A 38 -8.04 -6.92 -2.76
N TRP A 39 -6.97 -7.71 -2.77
CA TRP A 39 -5.90 -7.57 -1.78
C TRP A 39 -5.20 -6.21 -1.92
N VAL A 40 -4.92 -5.76 -3.16
CA VAL A 40 -4.34 -4.44 -3.45
C VAL A 40 -5.25 -3.32 -2.96
N ARG A 41 -6.56 -3.43 -3.20
CA ARG A 41 -7.56 -2.48 -2.69
C ARG A 41 -7.48 -2.39 -1.17
N ASN A 42 -7.54 -3.52 -0.47
CA ASN A 42 -7.45 -3.53 1.00
C ASN A 42 -6.08 -3.05 1.54
N ASP A 43 -4.99 -3.25 0.80
CA ASP A 43 -3.67 -2.70 1.13
C ASP A 43 -3.64 -1.17 1.03
N LEU A 44 -4.25 -0.61 -0.03
CA LEU A 44 -4.16 0.81 -0.36
C LEU A 44 -5.18 1.69 0.37
N ILE A 45 -6.39 1.18 0.60
CA ILE A 45 -7.49 1.96 1.17
C ILE A 45 -8.12 1.31 2.40
N GLY A 46 -7.75 0.09 2.78
CA GLY A 46 -8.33 -0.60 3.93
C GLY A 46 -8.05 0.09 5.28
N ASP A 47 -8.62 -0.46 6.35
CA ASP A 47 -8.50 0.09 7.70
C ASP A 47 -7.04 0.16 8.19
N TRP A 48 -6.18 -0.73 7.66
CA TRP A 48 -4.75 -0.83 7.97
C TRP A 48 -3.85 -0.24 6.87
N ALA A 49 -4.38 0.58 5.96
CA ALA A 49 -3.61 1.11 4.82
C ALA A 49 -2.39 1.93 5.24
N VAL A 50 -2.52 2.77 6.27
CA VAL A 50 -1.43 3.63 6.78
C VAL A 50 -0.25 2.78 7.29
N PRO A 51 -0.40 1.90 8.29
CA PRO A 51 0.72 1.10 8.77
C PRO A 51 1.27 0.15 7.70
N ARG A 52 0.44 -0.42 6.82
CA ARG A 52 0.92 -1.24 5.69
C ARG A 52 1.77 -0.44 4.72
N HIS A 53 1.37 0.80 4.40
CA HIS A 53 2.15 1.70 3.56
C HIS A 53 3.50 2.03 4.20
N LEU A 54 3.53 2.35 5.49
CA LEU A 54 4.78 2.64 6.20
C LEU A 54 5.72 1.43 6.16
N VAL A 55 5.26 0.23 6.55
CA VAL A 55 6.07 -0.99 6.49
C VAL A 55 6.58 -1.24 5.08
N ARG A 56 5.70 -1.22 4.08
CA ARG A 56 6.06 -1.44 2.67
C ARG A 56 7.07 -0.40 2.16
N SER A 57 6.93 0.85 2.57
CA SER A 57 7.81 1.94 2.16
C SER A 57 9.22 1.83 2.76
N MET A 58 9.39 1.11 3.88
CA MET A 58 10.72 0.86 4.46
C MET A 58 11.49 -0.23 3.73
N VAL A 59 10.80 -1.15 3.04
CA VAL A 59 11.42 -2.32 2.40
C VAL A 59 12.54 -1.95 1.43
N PRO A 60 12.40 -0.95 0.53
CA PRO A 60 13.48 -0.56 -0.37
C PRO A 60 14.69 0.07 0.33
N PHE A 61 14.54 0.58 1.56
CA PHE A 61 15.62 1.21 2.34
C PHE A 61 16.41 0.22 3.19
N LEU A 62 15.93 -1.02 3.39
CA LEU A 62 16.63 -2.03 4.18
C LEU A 62 18.10 -2.25 3.75
N PRO A 63 18.44 -2.32 2.45
CA PRO A 63 19.84 -2.43 2.02
C PRO A 63 20.67 -1.21 2.44
N VAL A 64 20.12 0.00 2.41
CA VAL A 64 20.80 1.23 2.83
C VAL A 64 21.10 1.19 4.33
N PHE A 65 20.11 0.78 5.14
CA PHE A 65 20.29 0.64 6.58
C PHE A 65 21.31 -0.45 6.94
N ALA A 66 21.34 -1.55 6.17
CA ALA A 66 22.36 -2.59 6.32
C ALA A 66 23.77 -2.05 6.04
N VAL A 67 23.94 -1.20 5.02
CA VAL A 67 25.21 -0.54 4.72
C VAL A 67 25.65 0.38 5.87
N PHE A 68 24.73 1.14 6.47
CA PHE A 68 25.06 1.97 7.65
C PHE A 68 25.54 1.14 8.84
N MET A 69 24.99 -0.07 9.03
CA MET A 69 25.44 -0.99 10.08
C MET A 69 26.82 -1.60 9.82
N LEU A 70 27.24 -1.70 8.55
CA LEU A 70 28.57 -2.17 8.17
C LEU A 70 29.66 -1.09 8.28
N PHE A 71 29.28 0.17 8.51
CA PHE A 71 30.21 1.29 8.57
C PHE A 71 31.19 1.14 9.75
N PRO A 72 32.50 1.40 9.57
CA PRO A 72 33.46 1.33 10.66
C PRO A 72 33.17 2.44 11.69
N GLY A 73 33.04 2.08 12.97
CA GLY A 73 32.82 3.03 14.05
C GLY A 73 32.01 2.47 15.22
N PRO A 74 31.77 3.29 16.26
CA PRO A 74 30.98 2.90 17.42
C PRO A 74 29.54 2.51 17.05
N TRP A 75 28.95 1.56 17.77
CA TRP A 75 27.58 1.09 17.52
C TRP A 75 26.55 2.24 17.61
N ALA A 76 26.76 3.19 18.53
CA ALA A 76 25.89 4.34 18.72
C ALA A 76 25.85 5.24 17.46
N LEU A 77 27.00 5.45 16.81
CA LEU A 77 27.09 6.22 15.57
C LEU A 77 26.27 5.56 14.46
N ARG A 78 26.44 4.25 14.28
CA ARG A 78 25.70 3.47 13.27
C ARG A 78 24.20 3.51 13.54
N ALA A 79 23.80 3.38 14.81
CA ALA A 79 22.41 3.47 15.24
C ALA A 79 21.82 4.87 14.96
N SER A 80 22.57 5.95 15.21
CA SER A 80 22.14 7.32 14.89
C SER A 80 21.96 7.55 13.39
N MET A 81 22.84 7.00 12.55
CA MET A 81 22.72 7.08 11.08
C MET A 81 21.46 6.36 10.60
N VAL A 82 21.21 5.15 11.10
CA VAL A 82 19.99 4.38 10.79
C VAL A 82 18.75 5.12 11.29
N LEU A 83 18.76 5.64 12.51
CA LEU A 83 17.65 6.38 13.08
C LEU A 83 17.31 7.62 12.23
N LEU A 84 18.31 8.42 11.88
CA LEU A 84 18.12 9.58 11.01
C LEU A 84 17.56 9.17 9.64
N GLY A 85 18.08 8.10 9.05
CA GLY A 85 17.59 7.55 7.79
C GLY A 85 16.14 7.08 7.86
N VAL A 86 15.76 6.39 8.94
CA VAL A 86 14.38 5.94 9.18
C VAL A 86 13.43 7.13 9.34
N LEU A 87 13.81 8.13 10.14
CA LEU A 87 13.00 9.33 10.34
C LEU A 87 12.74 10.06 9.01
N LEU A 88 13.78 10.23 8.19
CA LEU A 88 13.65 10.87 6.89
C LEU A 88 12.80 10.03 5.91
N ALA A 89 13.02 8.72 5.86
CA ALA A 89 12.24 7.81 5.03
C ALA A 89 10.76 7.80 5.42
N LEU A 90 10.46 7.81 6.72
CA LEU A 90 9.08 7.89 7.23
C LEU A 90 8.44 9.23 6.90
N PHE A 91 9.17 10.33 7.09
CA PHE A 91 8.69 11.67 6.74
C PHE A 91 8.24 11.71 5.27
N TYR A 92 9.12 11.34 4.34
CA TYR A 92 8.78 11.30 2.92
C TYR A 92 7.69 10.28 2.58
N SER A 93 7.68 9.13 3.25
CA SER A 93 6.64 8.12 3.05
C SER A 93 5.25 8.67 3.36
N VAL A 94 5.11 9.44 4.45
CA VAL A 94 3.86 10.10 4.82
C VAL A 94 3.55 11.24 3.85
N SER A 95 4.50 12.13 3.56
CA SER A 95 4.30 13.28 2.66
C SER A 95 3.80 12.86 1.28
N TYR A 96 4.32 11.76 0.74
CA TYR A 96 3.94 11.26 -0.59
C TYR A 96 2.90 10.13 -0.55
N MET A 97 2.30 9.83 0.60
CA MET A 97 1.39 8.70 0.76
C MET A 97 0.20 8.77 -0.20
N ALA A 98 -0.49 9.92 -0.26
CA ALA A 98 -1.65 10.12 -1.14
C ALA A 98 -1.25 9.94 -2.62
N GLN A 99 -0.18 10.60 -3.05
CA GLN A 99 0.32 10.51 -4.43
C GLN A 99 0.79 9.09 -4.80
N ASN A 100 1.36 8.35 -3.85
CA ASN A 100 1.75 6.95 -4.05
C ASN A 100 0.52 6.04 -4.13
N ARG A 101 -0.49 6.27 -3.29
CA ARG A 101 -1.75 5.53 -3.30
C ARG A 101 -2.45 5.69 -4.65
N SER A 102 -2.68 6.92 -5.10
CA SER A 102 -3.37 7.21 -6.37
C SER A 102 -2.66 6.59 -7.57
N ARG A 103 -1.35 6.80 -7.71
CA ARG A 103 -0.56 6.17 -8.80
C ARG A 103 -0.61 4.64 -8.78
N ARG A 104 -0.71 4.02 -7.60
CA ARG A 104 -0.79 2.55 -7.49
C ARG A 104 -2.19 2.05 -7.81
N LEU A 105 -3.24 2.78 -7.41
CA LEU A 105 -4.61 2.48 -7.83
C LEU A 105 -4.71 2.52 -9.36
N GLU A 106 -4.20 3.58 -10.00
CA GLU A 106 -4.17 3.71 -11.46
C GLU A 106 -3.43 2.56 -12.16
N ARG A 107 -2.24 2.19 -11.66
CA ARG A 107 -1.48 1.02 -12.19
C ARG A 107 -2.26 -0.29 -12.11
N HIS A 108 -3.21 -0.38 -11.18
CA HIS A 108 -4.08 -1.53 -10.97
C HIS A 108 -5.47 -1.38 -11.60
N GLY A 109 -5.70 -0.34 -12.42
CA GLY A 109 -6.99 -0.09 -13.07
C GLY A 109 -8.10 0.32 -12.11
N LEU A 110 -7.75 0.78 -10.91
CA LEU A 110 -8.67 1.30 -9.91
C LEU A 110 -8.73 2.84 -9.99
N PRO A 111 -9.86 3.46 -9.61
CA PRO A 111 -9.97 4.93 -9.55
C PRO A 111 -8.90 5.53 -8.63
N ALA A 112 -8.26 6.62 -9.07
CA ALA A 112 -7.16 7.27 -8.36
C ALA A 112 -7.58 7.91 -7.04
N ASP A 113 -8.85 8.30 -6.96
CA ASP A 113 -9.55 8.92 -5.84
C ASP A 113 -10.28 7.89 -4.97
N LEU A 114 -10.10 6.59 -5.22
CA LEU A 114 -10.78 5.55 -4.45
C LEU A 114 -10.42 5.66 -2.96
N GLU A 115 -11.45 5.75 -2.11
CA GLU A 115 -11.31 5.83 -0.66
C GLU A 115 -11.93 4.64 0.06
N ASN A 116 -11.64 4.52 1.36
CA ASN A 116 -12.27 3.51 2.19
C ASN A 116 -13.76 3.84 2.38
N PRO A 117 -14.69 2.94 2.02
CA PRO A 117 -16.13 3.17 2.20
C PRO A 117 -16.50 3.57 3.63
N LYS A 118 -15.86 2.97 4.64
CA LYS A 118 -16.11 3.29 6.05
C LYS A 118 -15.66 4.71 6.42
N LYS A 119 -14.56 5.19 5.83
CA LYS A 119 -14.06 6.55 6.06
C LYS A 119 -14.99 7.58 5.40
N VAL A 120 -15.46 7.28 4.19
CA VAL A 120 -16.44 8.11 3.48
C VAL A 120 -17.72 8.24 4.32
N THR A 121 -18.32 7.13 4.75
CA THR A 121 -19.53 7.15 5.58
C THR A 121 -19.36 7.94 6.88
N ARG A 122 -18.22 7.79 7.55
CA ARG A 122 -17.93 8.54 8.78
C ARG A 122 -17.81 10.04 8.52
N HIS A 123 -17.09 10.42 7.45
CA HIS A 123 -16.90 11.82 7.09
C HIS A 123 -18.22 12.48 6.64
N ASP A 124 -19.06 11.75 5.92
CA ASP A 124 -20.39 12.21 5.53
C ASP A 124 -21.31 12.37 6.75
N ALA A 125 -21.23 11.45 7.73
CA ALA A 125 -21.96 11.58 8.98
C ALA A 125 -21.48 12.77 9.83
N GLU A 126 -20.17 13.03 9.86
CA GLU A 126 -19.58 14.18 10.54
C GLU A 126 -20.00 15.51 9.87
N LYS A 127 -19.98 15.57 8.53
CA LYS A 127 -20.51 16.72 7.77
C LYS A 127 -21.99 16.96 8.03
N ALA A 128 -22.82 15.91 7.95
CA ALA A 128 -24.25 16.03 8.21
C ALA A 128 -24.55 16.47 9.66
N ALA A 129 -23.71 16.09 10.62
CA ALA A 129 -23.83 16.57 12.00
C ALA A 129 -23.44 18.05 12.13
N TYR A 130 -22.39 18.48 11.42
CA TYR A 130 -21.96 19.88 11.37
C TYR A 130 -23.02 20.77 10.73
N ASP A 131 -23.57 20.37 9.57
CA ASP A 131 -24.62 21.11 8.87
C ASP A 131 -25.90 21.25 9.71
N LYS A 132 -26.21 20.26 10.56
CA LYS A 132 -27.33 20.37 11.52
C LYS A 132 -27.08 21.37 12.64
N LEU A 133 -25.83 21.53 13.07
CA LEU A 133 -25.46 22.43 14.16
C LEU A 133 -25.22 23.87 13.69
N TYR A 134 -24.71 24.05 12.46
CA TYR A 134 -24.24 25.33 11.94
C TYR A 134 -24.85 25.76 10.61
N GLY A 135 -25.74 24.96 10.01
CA GLY A 135 -26.42 25.26 8.74
C GLY A 135 -27.53 26.32 8.83
N HIS A 136 -27.41 27.26 9.77
CA HIS A 136 -28.27 28.44 9.85
C HIS A 136 -27.72 29.56 8.97
N SER A 137 -28.16 29.60 7.70
CA SER A 137 -28.55 30.82 6.97
C SER A 137 -29.20 30.44 5.64
#